data_AF-A0A951MW48-F1
#
_entry.id   AF-A0A951MW48-F1
#
_cell.length_a   1.000
_cell.length_b   1.000
_cell.length_c   1.000
_cell.angle_alpha   90.00
_cell.angle_beta   90.00
_cell.angle_gamma   90.00
#
_symmetry.space_group_name_H-M   'P 1'
#
loop_
_entity.id
_entity.type
_entity.pdbx_description
1 polymer ?
#
loop_
_entity_poly.entity_id
_entity_poly.type
_entity_poly.pdbx_seq_one_letter_code
_entity_poly.pdbx_strand_id
1 'polypeptide(L)' 'MSSEHTPADDIVYDLVSIQYHALKAAEAYGKYLDDAHGHEDVVEFIRQCQDQDSQRAIRCHELLGQLTKSGGIG' A
#
# COMPACT_ATOMS: atom_id res chain seq x y z
N MET A 1 -11.16 12.59 27.22
CA MET A 1 -10.75 13.50 26.13
C MET A 1 -10.92 12.69 24.85
N SER A 2 -12.07 12.81 24.20
CA SER A 2 -12.34 12.10 22.96
C SER A 2 -11.61 12.85 21.86
N SER A 3 -10.60 12.23 21.26
CA SER A 3 -10.02 12.73 20.02
C SER A 3 -11.11 12.67 18.96
N GLU A 4 -11.73 13.81 18.64
CA GLU A 4 -12.63 13.90 17.49
C GLU A 4 -11.76 13.81 16.24
N HIS A 5 -11.57 12.60 15.73
CA HIS A 5 -10.98 12.37 14.42
C HIS A 5 -11.93 12.92 13.36
N THR A 6 -11.43 13.78 12.48
CA THR A 6 -12.23 14.24 11.35
C THR A 6 -12.25 13.12 10.29
N PRO A 7 -13.30 13.01 9.46
CA PRO A 7 -13.31 12.06 8.34
C PRO A 7 -12.12 12.23 7.38
N ALA A 8 -11.51 13.41 7.33
CA ALA A 8 -10.30 13.67 6.56
C ALA A 8 -9.05 13.01 7.21
N ASP A 9 -8.94 13.04 8.54
CA ASP A 9 -7.88 12.34 9.27
C ASP A 9 -7.97 10.83 9.06
N ASP A 10 -9.19 10.29 9.07
CA ASP A 10 -9.45 8.87 8.82
C ASP A 10 -9.01 8.46 7.40
N ILE A 11 -9.35 9.26 6.37
CA ILE A 11 -8.94 8.98 4.99
C ILE A 11 -7.41 9.04 4.81
N VAL A 12 -6.74 10.01 5.44
CA VAL A 12 -5.27 10.11 5.38
C VAL A 12 -4.64 8.91 6.09
N TYR A 13 -5.14 8.56 7.28
CA TYR A 13 -4.69 7.38 8.02
C TYR A 13 -4.87 6.10 7.20
N ASP A 14 -6.02 5.93 6.54
CA ASP A 14 -6.31 4.78 5.70
C ASP A 14 -5.33 4.68 4.52
N LEU A 15 -5.07 5.78 3.82
CA LEU A 15 -4.14 5.81 2.68
C LEU A 15 -2.70 5.54 3.11
N VAL A 16 -2.25 6.08 4.24
CA VAL A 16 -0.93 5.79 4.82
C VAL A 16 -0.84 4.31 5.21
N SER A 17 -1.88 3.76 5.82
CA SER A 17 -1.93 2.35 6.21
C SER A 17 -1.85 1.42 5.01
N ILE A 18 -2.62 1.69 3.94
CA ILE A 18 -2.56 0.92 2.70
C ILE A 18 -1.16 1.01 2.07
N GLN A 19 -0.58 2.20 1.96
CA GLN A 19 0.77 2.37 1.42
C GLN A 19 1.81 1.59 2.23
N TYR A 20 1.76 1.69 3.56
CA TYR A 20 2.68 0.98 4.45
C TYR A 20 2.59 -0.54 4.26
N HIS A 21 1.39 -1.11 4.24
CA HIS A 21 1.21 -2.55 4.08
C HIS A 21 1.63 -3.06 2.69
N ALA A 22 1.37 -2.29 1.63
CA ALA A 22 1.83 -2.63 0.29
C ALA A 22 3.37 -2.64 0.19
N LEU A 23 4.03 -1.63 0.76
CA LEU A 23 5.50 -1.58 0.83
C LEU A 23 6.06 -2.71 1.70
N LYS A 24 5.40 -3.03 2.81
CA LYS A 24 5.84 -4.12 3.69
C LYS A 24 5.70 -5.49 3.04
N ALA A 25 4.65 -5.71 2.25
CA ALA A 25 4.49 -6.92 1.45
C ALA A 25 5.59 -7.02 0.37
N ALA A 26 5.99 -5.90 -0.23
CA ALA A 26 7.07 -5.85 -1.22
C ALA A 26 8.40 -6.43 -0.70
N GLU A 27 8.71 -6.21 0.58
CA GLU A 27 9.90 -6.79 1.24
C GLU A 27 9.84 -8.33 1.36
N ALA A 28 8.64 -8.91 1.41
CA ALA A 28 8.45 -10.35 1.61
C ALA A 28 8.41 -11.14 0.30
N TYR A 29 8.04 -10.51 -0.83
CA TYR A 29 7.85 -11.21 -2.10
C TYR A 29 9.10 -11.94 -2.61
N GLY A 30 10.30 -11.41 -2.38
CA GLY A 30 11.54 -12.11 -2.76
C GLY A 30 11.64 -13.50 -2.12
N LYS A 31 11.38 -13.57 -0.80
CA LYS A 31 11.35 -14.84 -0.08
C LYS A 31 10.23 -15.76 -0.60
N TYR A 32 9.04 -15.22 -0.87
CA TYR A 32 7.93 -16.02 -1.38
C TYR A 32 8.24 -16.62 -2.76
N LEU A 33 8.96 -15.88 -3.62
CA LEU A 33 9.42 -16.38 -4.92
C LEU A 33 10.46 -17.50 -4.75
N ASP A 34 11.37 -17.37 -3.79
CA ASP A 34 12.35 -18.41 -3.47
C ASP A 34 11.65 -19.68 -2.97
N ASP A 35 10.67 -19.53 -2.07
CA ASP A 35 9.87 -20.63 -1.51
C ASP A 35 9.00 -21.31 -2.58
N ALA A 36 8.58 -20.59 -3.62
CA ALA A 36 7.75 -21.10 -4.72
C ALA A 36 8.56 -21.77 -5.86
N HIS A 37 9.86 -22.00 -5.68
CA HIS A 37 10.69 -22.64 -6.69
C HIS A 37 10.14 -24.00 -7.14
N GLY A 38 9.94 -24.16 -8.46
CA GLY A 38 9.35 -25.37 -9.06
C GLY A 38 7.82 -25.35 -9.19
N HIS A 39 7.17 -24.26 -8.76
CA HIS A 39 5.72 -24.05 -8.88
C HIS A 39 5.45 -22.80 -9.74
N GLU A 40 5.45 -22.97 -11.07
CA GLU A 40 5.38 -21.85 -12.03
C GLU A 40 4.11 -20.99 -11.87
N ASP A 41 2.96 -21.63 -11.62
CA ASP A 41 1.67 -20.98 -11.37
C ASP A 41 1.68 -20.13 -10.10
N VAL A 42 2.29 -20.64 -9.03
CA VAL A 42 2.45 -19.92 -7.76
C VAL A 42 3.42 -18.74 -7.93
N VAL A 43 4.52 -18.93 -8.67
CA VAL A 43 5.47 -17.84 -8.99
C VAL A 43 4.78 -16.72 -9.77
N GLU A 44 3.95 -17.06 -10.76
CA GLU A 44 3.20 -16.08 -11.55
C GLU A 44 2.23 -15.29 -10.66
N PHE A 45 1.49 -15.99 -9.79
CA PHE A 45 0.58 -15.36 -8.84
C PHE A 45 1.32 -14.42 -7.86
N ILE A 46 2.47 -14.84 -7.32
CA ILE A 46 3.27 -14.00 -6.42
C ILE A 46 3.77 -12.73 -7.13
N ARG A 47 4.22 -12.84 -8.39
CA ARG A 47 4.61 -11.68 -9.19
C ARG A 47 3.44 -10.74 -9.46
N GLN A 48 2.24 -11.29 -9.71
CA GLN A 48 1.04 -10.50 -9.86
C GLN A 48 0.72 -9.71 -8.58
N CYS A 49 0.80 -10.35 -7.41
CA CYS A 49 0.62 -9.66 -6.12
C CYS A 49 1.67 -8.54 -5.93
N GLN A 50 2.93 -8.81 -6.27
CA GLN A 50 4.01 -7.81 -6.19
C GLN A 50 3.75 -6.58 -7.05
N ASP A 51 3.32 -6.77 -8.30
CA ASP A 51 2.99 -5.67 -9.21
C ASP A 51 1.78 -4.86 -8.68
N GLN A 52 0.74 -5.54 -8.21
CA GLN A 52 -0.43 -4.88 -7.63
C GLN A 52 -0.09 -4.05 -6.39
N ASP A 53 0.75 -4.55 -5.49
CA ASP A 53 1.17 -3.79 -4.31
C ASP A 53 2.06 -2.60 -4.68
N SER A 54 2.94 -2.74 -5.67
CA SER A 54 3.70 -1.61 -6.20
C SER A 54 2.76 -0.50 -6.72
N GLN A 55 1.74 -0.88 -7.51
CA GLN A 55 0.74 0.06 -8.02
C GLN A 55 -0.07 0.71 -6.89
N ARG A 56 -0.48 -0.06 -5.87
CA ARG A 56 -1.17 0.47 -4.68
C ARG A 56 -0.33 1.50 -3.93
N ALA A 57 0.95 1.22 -3.70
CA ALA A 57 1.85 2.12 -3.00
C ALA A 57 2.02 3.46 -3.75
N ILE A 58 2.23 3.40 -5.07
CA ILE A 58 2.31 4.57 -5.94
C ILE A 58 1.00 5.35 -5.90
N ARG A 59 -0.14 4.67 -6.07
CA ARG A 59 -1.45 5.32 -6.10
C ARG A 59 -1.79 6.02 -4.78
N CYS A 60 -1.47 5.39 -3.65
CA CYS A 60 -1.66 6.03 -2.34
C CYS A 60 -0.79 7.27 -2.20
N HIS A 61 0.45 7.24 -2.69
CA HIS A 61 1.33 8.41 -2.67
C HIS A 61 0.74 9.58 -3.45
N GLU A 62 0.20 9.32 -4.64
CA GLU A 62 -0.46 10.33 -5.47
C GLU A 62 -1.68 10.94 -4.78
N LEU A 63 -2.55 10.11 -4.19
CA LEU A 63 -3.76 10.55 -3.50
C LEU A 63 -3.43 11.39 -2.26
N LEU A 64 -2.44 10.96 -1.45
CA LEU A 64 -1.93 11.75 -0.32
C LEU A 64 -1.38 13.10 -0.79
N GLY A 65 -0.66 13.13 -1.91
CA GLY A 65 -0.18 14.36 -2.53
C GLY A 65 -1.31 15.29 -2.98
N GLN A 66 -2.44 14.75 -3.45
CA GLN A 66 -3.61 15.53 -3.86
C GLN A 66 -4.37 16.11 -2.64
N LEU A 67 -4.52 15.33 -1.57
CA LEU A 67 -5.17 15.76 -0.33
C LEU A 67 -4.39 16.89 0.35
N THR A 68 -3.06 16.77 0.39
CA THR A 68 -2.18 17.78 1.00
C THR A 68 -2.07 19.06 0.16
N LYS A 69 -2.08 18.98 -1.18
CA LYS A 69 -2.06 20.16 -2.08
C LYS A 69 -3.38 20.93 -2.12
N SER A 70 -4.51 20.25 -1.89
CA SER A 70 -5.84 20.87 -2.01
C SER A 70 -6.26 21.67 -0.77
N GLY A 71 -5.40 21.83 0.24
CA GLY A 71 -5.62 22.75 1.36
C GLY A 71 -6.62 22.29 2.44
N GLY A 72 -6.84 20.98 2.60
CA GLY A 72 -7.87 20.43 3.48
C GLY A 72 -7.40 19.87 4.84
N ILE A 73 -6.15 20.09 5.23
CA ILE A 73 -5.58 19.70 6.53
C ILE A 73 -4.54 20.76 6.92
N GLY A 74 -5.05 21.86 7.46
CA GLY A 74 -4.32 22.99 8.02
C GLY A 74 -5.20 23.66 9.07
#